data_AF-A0A8C5R601-F1
#
_entry.id   AF-A0A8C5R601-F1
#
_cell.length_a   1.000
_cell.length_b   1.000
_cell.length_c   1.000
_cell.angle_alpha   90.00
_cell.angle_beta   90.00
_cell.angle_gamma   90.00
#
_symmetry.space_group_name_H-M   'P 1'
#
loop_
_entity.id
_entity.type
_entity.pdbx_description
1 polymer ?
#
loop_
_entity_poly.entity_id
_entity_poly.type
_entity_poly.pdbx_seq_one_letter_code
_entity_poly.pdbx_strand_id
1 'polypeptide(L)'
;MSDEEEVTYEEEEEEEEEYVEEEVEEEKEEQMAPEPPKSIPPVAAPPLVRRRSSANYRSYATEPQVKRKPKITASRKLQLKSLMLQIAMSEMEHEEEERARVKESFLSENCVPLHLSGLSITDLQELCRELHGKTDVVDEERYDLEAKANMNITEIEDLNQKIFDLRGKFKRPPLRRVRLSADAMMRALLGMKHKESMDLRANLKQVKQAKKDDSDKDIREVGDWRKNIDALSGMEGRKKKFETSGATQA
;
A
#
# COMPACT_ATOMS: atom_id res chain seq x y z
N MET A 1 -64.54 -14.12 23.21
CA MET A 1 -63.51 -14.49 24.19
C MET A 1 -62.25 -13.90 23.64
N SER A 2 -61.92 -12.77 24.22
CA SER A 2 -60.82 -11.88 23.85
C SER A 2 -59.61 -12.36 24.63
N ASP A 3 -58.48 -12.56 23.97
CA ASP A 3 -57.19 -12.67 24.64
C ASP A 3 -56.22 -11.84 23.80
N GLU A 4 -56.07 -10.58 24.23
CA GLU A 4 -55.04 -9.65 23.82
C GLU A 4 -53.81 -9.97 24.68
N GLU A 5 -52.76 -10.53 24.09
CA GLU A 5 -51.48 -10.72 24.78
C GLU A 5 -50.72 -9.39 24.79
N GLU A 6 -50.76 -8.74 25.95
CA GLU A 6 -50.05 -7.51 26.29
C GLU A 6 -48.57 -7.84 26.54
N VAL A 7 -47.69 -7.48 25.59
CA VAL A 7 -46.24 -7.62 25.73
C VAL A 7 -45.72 -6.42 26.52
N THR A 8 -45.44 -6.64 27.80
CA THR A 8 -44.79 -5.68 28.69
C THR A 8 -43.29 -5.61 28.39
N TYR A 9 -42.81 -4.42 28.03
CA TYR A 9 -41.38 -4.10 27.91
C TYR A 9 -40.86 -3.72 29.31
N GLU A 10 -39.91 -4.49 29.84
CA GLU A 10 -39.13 -4.11 31.03
C GLU A 10 -37.90 -3.33 30.56
N GLU A 11 -37.84 -2.04 30.91
CA GLU A 11 -36.66 -1.18 30.76
C GLU A 11 -35.66 -1.54 31.88
N GLU A 12 -34.49 -2.08 31.51
CA GLU A 12 -33.34 -2.22 32.40
C GLU A 12 -32.58 -0.88 32.44
N GLU A 13 -32.66 -0.16 33.58
CA GLU A 13 -31.79 0.97 33.90
C GLU A 13 -30.41 0.44 34.32
N GLU A 14 -29.37 0.70 33.51
CA GLU A 14 -27.97 0.51 33.91
C GLU A 14 -27.49 1.76 34.69
N GLU A 15 -27.24 1.61 36.00
CA GLU A 15 -26.57 2.60 36.84
C GLU A 15 -25.07 2.70 36.49
N GLU A 16 -24.61 3.89 36.07
CA GLU A 16 -23.18 4.21 35.93
C GLU A 16 -22.57 4.52 37.31
N GLU A 17 -21.71 3.63 37.83
CA GLU A 17 -20.91 3.89 39.04
C GLU A 17 -19.69 4.78 38.73
N GLU A 18 -19.65 5.97 39.33
CA GLU A 18 -18.58 6.96 39.26
C GLU A 18 -17.40 6.56 40.18
N TYR A 19 -16.23 6.25 39.59
CA TYR A 19 -14.98 5.99 40.32
C TYR A 19 -14.25 7.31 40.64
N VAL A 20 -14.14 7.64 41.93
CA VAL A 20 -13.33 8.76 42.45
C VAL A 20 -11.99 8.21 42.95
N GLU A 21 -10.88 8.57 42.28
CA GLU A 21 -9.52 8.31 42.79
C GLU A 21 -9.10 9.43 43.76
N GLU A 22 -8.88 9.08 45.03
CA GLU A 22 -8.32 9.96 46.07
C GLU A 22 -6.81 10.20 45.83
N GLU A 23 -6.40 11.46 45.71
CA GLU A 23 -5.00 11.88 45.76
C GLU A 23 -4.49 11.87 47.20
N VAL A 24 -3.47 11.04 47.49
CA VAL A 24 -2.75 11.04 48.76
C VAL A 24 -1.64 12.11 48.71
N GLU A 25 -1.78 13.16 49.54
CA GLU A 25 -0.74 14.17 49.75
C GLU A 25 0.45 13.59 50.52
N GLU A 26 1.65 13.69 49.94
CA GLU A 26 2.92 13.35 50.60
C GLU A 26 3.47 14.58 51.34
N GLU A 27 3.69 14.43 52.66
CA GLU A 27 4.21 15.47 53.55
C GLU A 27 5.64 15.91 53.17
N LYS A 28 5.83 17.23 53.02
CA LYS A 28 7.16 17.86 52.86
C LYS A 28 7.81 18.07 54.22
N GLU A 29 8.95 17.41 54.45
CA GLU A 29 9.88 17.80 55.51
C GLU A 29 10.64 19.09 55.12
N GLU A 30 10.50 20.10 55.97
CA GLU A 30 11.06 21.44 55.85
C GLU A 30 12.45 21.49 56.50
N GLN A 31 13.50 21.72 55.70
CA GLN A 31 14.83 22.05 56.24
C GLN A 31 15.13 23.54 56.14
N MET A 32 15.50 24.06 57.31
CA MET A 32 15.64 25.44 57.74
C MET A 32 16.71 26.24 56.96
N ALA A 33 16.34 27.41 56.44
CA ALA A 33 17.26 28.39 55.86
C ALA A 33 17.81 29.36 56.94
N PRO A 34 19.07 29.82 56.83
CA PRO A 34 19.54 31.00 57.57
C PRO A 34 19.45 32.30 56.74
N GLU A 35 19.01 33.40 57.37
CA GLU A 35 18.85 34.75 56.78
C GLU A 35 20.19 35.51 56.54
N PRO A 36 20.24 36.48 55.58
CA PRO A 36 21.40 37.32 55.24
C PRO A 36 21.34 38.70 55.98
N PRO A 37 22.35 39.62 56.01
CA PRO A 37 22.60 40.49 54.83
C PRO A 37 23.93 41.33 54.71
N LYS A 38 24.07 41.97 53.52
CA LYS A 38 24.90 43.16 53.10
C LYS A 38 26.41 42.93 52.85
N SER A 39 27.08 43.41 51.80
CA SER A 39 26.81 44.44 50.77
C SER A 39 27.74 44.25 49.55
N ILE A 40 27.27 44.64 48.36
CA ILE A 40 27.92 44.56 47.04
C ILE A 40 28.90 45.74 46.82
N PRO A 41 29.98 45.56 46.02
CA PRO A 41 30.32 46.54 44.99
C PRO A 41 30.26 45.92 43.58
N PRO A 42 29.90 46.71 42.54
CA PRO A 42 29.32 46.18 41.31
C PRO A 42 30.41 45.71 40.34
N VAL A 43 30.36 44.44 39.93
CA VAL A 43 31.08 43.97 38.75
C VAL A 43 30.12 44.09 37.56
N ALA A 44 30.52 44.86 36.56
CA ALA A 44 29.76 45.10 35.34
C ALA A 44 29.39 43.76 34.67
N ALA A 45 28.08 43.48 34.58
CA ALA A 45 27.58 42.32 33.86
C ALA A 45 27.80 42.51 32.35
N PRO A 46 28.32 41.48 31.63
CA PRO A 46 28.31 41.51 30.17
C PRO A 46 26.86 41.64 29.67
N PRO A 47 26.62 42.30 28.53
CA PRO A 47 25.28 42.69 28.09
C PRO A 47 24.37 41.46 28.00
N LEU A 48 23.19 41.57 28.62
CA LEU A 48 22.13 40.56 28.52
C LEU A 48 21.88 40.23 27.05
N VAL A 49 22.21 39.01 26.65
CA VAL A 49 21.88 38.48 25.32
C VAL A 49 20.35 38.51 25.22
N ARG A 50 19.86 39.49 24.45
CA ARG A 50 18.47 39.70 24.08
C ARG A 50 17.85 38.34 23.75
N ARG A 51 16.87 37.91 24.55
CA ARG A 51 16.10 36.65 24.42
C ARG A 51 15.56 36.52 22.99
N ARG A 52 16.36 35.96 22.10
CA ARG A 52 15.93 35.55 20.76
C ARG A 52 14.95 34.40 20.95
N SER A 53 13.88 34.44 20.17
CA SER A 53 12.79 33.48 20.14
C SER A 53 13.24 32.04 20.46
N SER A 54 12.54 31.41 21.39
CA SER A 54 12.68 30.01 21.84
C SER A 54 12.56 28.96 20.72
N ALA A 55 12.28 29.38 19.49
CA ALA A 55 12.26 28.55 18.29
C ALA A 55 13.65 28.02 17.91
N ASN A 56 14.73 28.77 18.17
CA ASN A 56 16.08 28.32 17.80
C ASN A 56 16.74 27.43 18.86
N TYR A 57 16.23 27.37 20.09
CA TYR A 57 16.85 26.51 21.13
C TYR A 57 16.59 25.02 20.86
N ARG A 58 15.44 24.69 20.24
CA ARG A 58 15.06 23.31 19.92
C ARG A 58 15.91 22.67 18.82
N SER A 59 16.60 23.47 17.99
CA SER A 59 17.53 22.98 16.97
C SER A 59 18.96 22.76 17.47
N TYR A 60 19.34 23.35 18.60
CA TYR A 60 20.66 23.16 19.21
C TYR A 60 20.64 22.13 20.37
N ALA A 61 19.46 21.83 20.93
CA ALA A 61 19.27 20.85 21.99
C ALA A 61 18.95 19.42 21.47
N THR A 62 19.44 19.06 20.29
CA THR A 62 19.47 17.66 19.87
C THR A 62 20.84 17.08 20.19
N GLU A 63 21.04 16.65 21.44
CA GLU A 63 21.91 15.49 21.63
C GLU A 63 21.41 14.40 20.66
N PRO A 64 22.30 13.65 19.97
CA PRO A 64 21.88 12.58 19.10
C PRO A 64 21.24 11.48 19.96
N GLN A 65 19.95 11.63 20.25
CA GLN A 65 19.10 10.57 20.77
C GLN A 65 19.27 9.42 19.78
N VAL A 66 20.05 8.40 20.15
CA VAL A 66 20.33 7.23 19.32
C VAL A 66 18.98 6.65 18.95
N LYS A 67 18.51 6.93 17.73
CA LYS A 67 17.19 6.51 17.28
C LYS A 67 17.13 5.00 17.45
N ARG A 68 16.29 4.54 18.39
CA ARG A 68 16.09 3.11 18.64
C ARG A 68 15.81 2.43 17.32
N LYS A 69 16.63 1.45 16.94
CA LYS A 69 16.43 0.69 15.70
C LYS A 69 15.02 0.07 15.76
N PRO A 70 14.17 0.26 14.74
CA PRO A 70 12.83 -0.30 14.75
C PRO A 70 12.91 -1.83 14.86
N LYS A 71 12.06 -2.42 15.71
CA LYS A 71 12.03 -3.87 15.96
C LYS A 71 11.85 -4.70 14.67
N ILE A 72 11.15 -4.12 13.67
CA ILE A 72 10.88 -4.74 12.37
C ILE A 72 11.40 -3.84 11.26
N THR A 73 12.15 -4.42 10.32
CA THR A 73 12.67 -3.71 9.16
C THR A 73 11.55 -3.27 8.21
N ALA A 74 11.73 -2.14 7.52
CA ALA A 74 10.77 -1.66 6.53
C ALA A 74 10.52 -2.70 5.41
N SER A 75 11.57 -3.44 5.01
CA SER A 75 11.49 -4.54 4.04
C SER A 75 10.51 -5.63 4.51
N ARG A 76 10.58 -6.05 5.78
CA ARG A 76 9.65 -7.04 6.32
C ARG A 76 8.21 -6.54 6.35
N LYS A 77 7.99 -5.26 6.70
CA LYS A 77 6.64 -4.66 6.66
C LYS A 77 6.08 -4.64 5.24
N LEU A 78 6.90 -4.31 4.24
CA LEU A 78 6.50 -4.33 2.84
C LEU A 78 6.17 -5.74 2.36
N GLN A 79 7.02 -6.72 2.70
CA GLN A 79 6.77 -8.13 2.38
C GLN A 79 5.43 -8.60 2.95
N LEU A 80 5.14 -8.29 4.22
CA LEU A 80 3.87 -8.65 4.84
C LEU A 80 2.68 -7.98 4.15
N LYS A 81 2.76 -6.68 3.84
CA LYS A 81 1.72 -5.98 3.07
C LYS A 81 1.48 -6.63 1.70
N SER A 82 2.55 -7.00 1.00
CA SER A 82 2.45 -7.67 -0.30
C SER A 82 1.77 -9.03 -0.17
N LEU A 83 2.09 -9.81 0.87
CA LEU A 83 1.45 -11.11 1.12
C LEU A 83 -0.03 -10.93 1.48
N MET A 84 -0.37 -9.95 2.32
CA MET A 84 -1.76 -9.63 2.66
C MET A 84 -2.57 -9.25 1.43
N LEU A 85 -2.02 -8.41 0.54
CA LEU A 85 -2.70 -8.04 -0.71
C LEU A 85 -2.85 -9.23 -1.66
N GLN A 86 -1.84 -10.11 -1.72
CA GLN A 86 -1.92 -11.32 -2.55
C GLN A 86 -3.02 -12.27 -2.05
N ILE A 87 -3.15 -12.44 -0.73
CA ILE A 87 -4.23 -13.24 -0.12
C ILE A 87 -5.58 -12.58 -0.38
N ALA A 88 -5.72 -11.28 -0.12
CA ALA A 88 -6.96 -10.55 -0.36
C ALA A 88 -7.41 -10.65 -1.82
N MET A 89 -6.48 -10.59 -2.77
CA MET A 89 -6.79 -10.78 -4.19
C MET A 89 -7.35 -12.18 -4.47
N SER A 90 -6.73 -13.22 -3.91
CA SER A 90 -7.22 -14.60 -4.05
C SER A 90 -8.59 -14.80 -3.38
N GLU A 91 -8.83 -14.16 -2.23
CA GLU A 91 -10.12 -14.24 -1.53
C GLU A 91 -11.23 -13.53 -2.30
N MET A 92 -10.95 -12.38 -2.91
CA MET A 92 -11.91 -11.68 -3.78
C MET A 92 -12.28 -12.52 -5.02
N GLU A 93 -11.31 -13.17 -5.65
CA GLU A 93 -11.57 -14.07 -6.78
C GLU A 93 -12.43 -15.27 -6.35
N HIS A 94 -12.13 -15.87 -5.20
CA HIS A 94 -12.93 -16.97 -4.66
C HIS A 94 -14.37 -16.52 -4.33
N GLU A 95 -14.53 -15.36 -3.72
CA GLU A 95 -15.86 -14.80 -3.42
C GLU A 95 -16.65 -14.52 -4.71
N GLU A 96 -16.00 -14.04 -5.77
CA GLU A 96 -16.65 -13.82 -7.07
C GLU A 96 -17.15 -15.14 -7.69
N GLU A 97 -16.35 -16.20 -7.64
CA GLU A 97 -16.73 -17.53 -8.12
C GLU A 97 -17.88 -18.13 -7.30
N GLU A 98 -17.82 -18.01 -5.97
CA GLU A 98 -18.90 -18.45 -5.08
C GLU A 98 -20.20 -17.67 -5.33
N ARG A 99 -20.11 -16.35 -5.53
CA ARG A 99 -21.27 -15.51 -5.87
C ARG A 99 -21.87 -15.92 -7.22
N ALA A 100 -21.04 -16.25 -8.21
CA ALA A 100 -21.50 -16.74 -9.50
C ALA A 100 -22.19 -18.10 -9.37
N ARG A 101 -21.62 -19.02 -8.58
CA ARG A 101 -22.20 -20.34 -8.32
C ARG A 101 -23.54 -20.26 -7.61
N VAL A 102 -23.65 -19.43 -6.57
CA VAL A 102 -24.91 -19.22 -5.85
C VAL A 102 -25.96 -18.63 -6.78
N LYS A 103 -25.58 -17.67 -7.63
CA LYS A 103 -26.47 -17.12 -8.66
C LYS A 103 -26.96 -18.19 -9.63
N GLU A 104 -26.08 -19.06 -10.10
CA GLU A 104 -26.44 -20.16 -11.00
C GLU A 104 -27.40 -21.16 -10.32
N SER A 105 -27.11 -21.57 -9.08
CA SER A 105 -28.00 -22.44 -8.30
C SER A 105 -29.38 -21.82 -8.16
N PHE A 106 -29.45 -20.56 -7.73
CA PHE A 106 -30.70 -19.83 -7.55
C PHE A 106 -31.50 -19.75 -8.87
N LEU A 107 -30.85 -19.42 -9.98
CA LEU A 107 -31.52 -19.36 -11.29
C LEU A 107 -31.97 -20.74 -11.78
N SER A 108 -31.21 -21.81 -11.49
CA SER A 108 -31.58 -23.17 -11.88
C SER A 108 -32.83 -23.68 -11.16
N GLU A 109 -33.02 -23.26 -9.90
CA GLU A 109 -34.18 -23.61 -9.08
C GLU A 109 -35.42 -22.79 -9.45
N ASN A 110 -35.26 -21.48 -9.70
CA ASN A 110 -36.38 -20.56 -9.93
C ASN A 110 -36.78 -20.44 -11.41
N CYS A 111 -35.83 -20.64 -12.33
CA CYS A 111 -36.03 -20.52 -13.77
C CYS A 111 -35.62 -21.82 -14.47
N VAL A 112 -36.36 -22.90 -14.18
CA VAL A 112 -36.13 -24.22 -14.78
C VAL A 112 -36.28 -24.15 -16.31
N PRO A 113 -35.40 -24.81 -17.08
CA PRO A 113 -35.53 -24.88 -18.54
C PRO A 113 -36.90 -25.40 -18.98
N LEU A 114 -37.55 -24.67 -19.90
CA LEU A 114 -38.89 -25.02 -20.38
C LEU A 114 -38.85 -26.31 -21.21
N HIS A 115 -39.63 -27.30 -20.79
CA HIS A 115 -39.86 -28.51 -21.57
C HIS A 115 -41.17 -28.38 -22.34
N LEU A 116 -41.08 -28.07 -23.64
CA LEU A 116 -42.25 -27.81 -24.49
C LEU A 116 -42.69 -29.06 -25.29
N SER A 117 -41.88 -30.11 -25.33
CA SER A 117 -42.20 -31.31 -26.10
C SER A 117 -43.30 -32.13 -25.42
N GLY A 118 -44.28 -32.57 -26.21
CA GLY A 118 -45.37 -33.42 -25.74
C GLY A 118 -46.54 -32.68 -25.07
N LEU A 119 -46.48 -31.35 -24.93
CA LEU A 119 -47.61 -30.57 -24.44
C LEU A 119 -48.70 -30.45 -25.52
N SER A 120 -49.97 -30.49 -25.09
CA SER A 120 -51.08 -30.18 -25.96
C SER A 120 -51.20 -28.67 -26.20
N ILE A 121 -51.98 -28.25 -27.20
CA ILE A 121 -52.15 -26.82 -27.51
C ILE A 121 -52.80 -26.04 -26.36
N THR A 122 -53.66 -26.70 -25.58
CA THR A 122 -54.32 -26.09 -24.42
C THR A 122 -53.32 -25.87 -23.28
N ASP A 123 -52.49 -26.87 -23.00
CA ASP A 123 -51.46 -26.78 -21.95
C ASP A 123 -50.44 -25.70 -22.28
N LEU A 124 -50.07 -25.57 -23.56
CA LEU A 124 -49.17 -24.52 -24.02
C LEU A 124 -49.77 -23.13 -23.85
N GLN A 125 -51.07 -22.96 -24.15
CA GLN A 125 -51.77 -21.68 -23.95
C GLN A 125 -51.88 -21.32 -22.47
N GLU A 126 -52.09 -22.29 -21.59
CA GLU A 126 -52.11 -22.09 -20.15
C GLU A 126 -50.74 -21.70 -19.61
N LEU A 127 -49.68 -22.41 -20.00
CA LEU A 127 -48.29 -22.08 -19.65
C LEU A 127 -47.92 -20.66 -20.09
N CYS A 128 -48.31 -20.24 -21.30
CA CYS A 128 -48.06 -18.88 -21.76
C CYS A 128 -48.77 -17.81 -20.89
N ARG A 129 -50.01 -18.07 -20.44
CA ARG A 129 -50.72 -17.17 -19.52
C ARG A 129 -50.06 -17.12 -18.15
N GLU A 130 -49.62 -18.27 -17.64
CA GLU A 130 -48.93 -18.37 -16.36
C GLU A 130 -47.60 -17.61 -16.36
N LEU A 131 -46.76 -17.82 -17.40
CA LEU A 131 -45.48 -17.13 -17.54
C LEU A 131 -45.67 -15.61 -17.68
N HIS A 132 -46.70 -15.17 -18.39
CA HIS A 132 -47.03 -13.75 -18.48
C HIS A 132 -47.37 -13.17 -17.11
N GLY A 133 -48.27 -13.81 -16.35
CA GLY A 133 -48.63 -13.35 -15.01
C GLY A 133 -47.43 -13.34 -14.05
N LYS A 134 -46.56 -14.36 -14.12
CA LYS A 134 -45.30 -14.39 -13.35
C LYS A 134 -44.34 -13.27 -13.74
N THR A 135 -44.29 -12.89 -15.02
CA THR A 135 -43.41 -11.81 -15.49
C THR A 135 -43.81 -10.48 -14.86
N ASP A 136 -45.11 -10.19 -14.77
CA ASP A 136 -45.62 -8.97 -14.16
C ASP A 136 -45.21 -8.87 -12.68
N VAL A 137 -45.38 -9.97 -11.92
CA VAL A 137 -45.00 -10.03 -10.50
C VAL A 137 -43.48 -9.87 -10.31
N VAL A 138 -42.67 -10.59 -11.10
CA VAL A 138 -41.20 -10.53 -10.98
C VAL A 138 -40.66 -9.15 -11.39
N ASP A 139 -41.27 -8.45 -12.35
CA ASP A 139 -40.85 -7.11 -12.71
C ASP A 139 -41.19 -6.07 -11.62
N GLU A 140 -42.32 -6.24 -10.92
CA GLU A 140 -42.64 -5.45 -9.73
C GLU A 140 -41.61 -5.68 -8.61
N GLU A 141 -41.28 -6.93 -8.29
CA GLU A 141 -40.24 -7.26 -7.31
C GLU A 141 -38.87 -6.69 -7.72
N ARG A 142 -38.52 -6.78 -9.01
CA ARG A 142 -37.29 -6.20 -9.56
C ARG A 142 -37.26 -4.68 -9.38
N TYR A 143 -38.38 -4.00 -9.62
CA TYR A 143 -38.51 -2.56 -9.44
C TYR A 143 -38.28 -2.14 -7.99
N ASP A 144 -38.89 -2.85 -7.03
CA ASP A 144 -38.71 -2.57 -5.60
C ASP A 144 -37.26 -2.79 -5.14
N LEU A 145 -36.62 -3.85 -5.62
CA LEU A 145 -35.20 -4.12 -5.33
C LEU A 145 -34.29 -3.04 -5.93
N GLU A 146 -34.57 -2.60 -7.16
CA GLU A 146 -33.85 -1.51 -7.82
C GLU A 146 -34.02 -0.18 -7.05
N ALA A 147 -35.23 0.14 -6.61
CA ALA A 147 -35.50 1.31 -5.80
C ALA A 147 -34.70 1.30 -4.49
N LYS A 148 -34.70 0.17 -3.76
CA LYS A 148 -33.89 -0.01 -2.53
C LYS A 148 -32.39 0.13 -2.80
N ALA A 149 -31.89 -0.46 -3.88
CA ALA A 149 -30.49 -0.32 -4.28
C ALA A 149 -30.12 1.15 -4.57
N ASN A 150 -30.99 1.89 -5.26
CA ASN A 150 -30.81 3.30 -5.56
C ASN A 150 -30.84 4.18 -4.29
N MET A 151 -31.68 3.84 -3.31
CA MET A 151 -31.66 4.52 -2.00
C MET A 151 -30.30 4.33 -1.32
N ASN A 152 -29.77 3.11 -1.30
CA ASN A 152 -28.45 2.84 -0.73
C ASN A 152 -27.33 3.57 -1.49
N ILE A 153 -27.41 3.64 -2.83
CA ILE A 153 -26.43 4.37 -3.65
C ILE A 153 -26.44 5.86 -3.30
N THR A 154 -27.62 6.48 -3.22
CA THR A 154 -27.74 7.91 -2.89
C THR A 154 -27.28 8.21 -1.47
N GLU A 155 -27.56 7.32 -0.51
CA GLU A 155 -27.01 7.42 0.85
C GLU A 155 -25.49 7.32 0.88
N ILE A 156 -24.90 6.35 0.16
CA ILE A 156 -23.44 6.21 0.03
C ILE A 156 -22.83 7.47 -0.59
N GLU A 157 -23.46 8.07 -1.59
CA GLU A 157 -23.01 9.33 -2.21
C GLU A 157 -23.02 10.50 -1.21
N ASP A 158 -24.10 10.65 -0.45
CA ASP A 158 -24.20 11.69 0.59
C ASP A 158 -23.17 11.47 1.71
N LEU A 159 -22.99 10.23 2.18
CA LEU A 159 -21.96 9.88 3.16
C LEU A 159 -20.55 10.15 2.62
N ASN A 160 -20.27 9.83 1.36
CA ASN A 160 -18.99 10.14 0.74
C ASN A 160 -18.73 11.66 0.66
N GLN A 161 -19.78 12.45 0.38
CA GLN A 161 -19.69 13.90 0.37
C GLN A 161 -19.42 14.45 1.79
N LYS A 162 -20.13 13.95 2.80
CA LYS A 162 -19.90 14.29 4.22
C LYS A 162 -18.47 13.93 4.65
N ILE A 163 -17.97 12.74 4.29
CA ILE A 163 -16.59 12.34 4.55
C ILE A 163 -15.62 13.31 3.90
N PHE A 164 -15.87 13.74 2.67
CA PHE A 164 -15.03 14.71 1.97
C PHE A 164 -14.97 16.06 2.69
N ASP A 165 -16.12 16.56 3.16
CA ASP A 165 -16.22 17.83 3.87
C ASP A 165 -15.57 17.78 5.26
N LEU A 166 -15.76 16.67 5.99
CA LEU A 166 -15.16 16.43 7.33
C LEU A 166 -13.66 16.18 7.29
N ARG A 167 -13.15 15.48 6.26
CA ARG A 167 -11.71 15.26 6.08
C ARG A 167 -10.95 16.56 5.81
N GLY A 168 -11.68 17.67 5.67
CA GLY A 168 -11.17 19.01 5.43
C GLY A 168 -10.61 19.14 4.02
N LYS A 169 -10.51 20.38 3.52
CA LYS A 169 -9.93 20.73 2.22
C LYS A 169 -8.41 20.44 2.16
N PHE A 170 -7.96 19.22 2.41
CA PHE A 170 -6.70 18.72 1.89
C PHE A 170 -6.83 18.68 0.38
N LYS A 171 -6.36 19.77 -0.26
CA LYS A 171 -6.34 20.04 -1.71
C LYS A 171 -7.18 19.05 -2.50
N ARG A 172 -8.45 19.39 -2.78
CA ARG A 172 -9.26 18.73 -3.81
C ARG A 172 -8.33 18.39 -4.98
N PRO A 173 -8.03 17.11 -5.27
CA PRO A 173 -7.22 16.77 -6.43
C PRO A 173 -7.90 17.50 -7.60
N PRO A 174 -7.19 18.40 -8.31
CA PRO A 174 -7.82 19.19 -9.34
C PRO A 174 -8.52 18.20 -10.28
N LEU A 175 -9.80 18.42 -10.58
CA LEU A 175 -10.55 17.57 -11.50
C LEU A 175 -9.83 17.64 -12.86
N ARG A 176 -8.92 16.69 -13.10
CA ARG A 176 -8.24 16.55 -14.38
C ARG A 176 -9.22 15.84 -15.28
N ARG A 177 -9.50 16.42 -16.44
CA ARG A 177 -10.25 15.72 -17.50
C ARG A 177 -9.42 14.52 -17.92
N VAL A 178 -9.67 13.36 -17.33
CA VAL A 178 -9.02 12.11 -17.69
C VAL A 178 -9.56 11.74 -19.06
N ARG A 179 -8.75 12.01 -20.09
CA ARG A 179 -9.00 11.51 -21.44
C ARG A 179 -8.58 10.04 -21.45
N LEU A 180 -9.15 9.27 -22.38
CA LEU A 180 -8.79 7.86 -22.62
C LEU A 180 -7.26 7.69 -22.51
N SER A 181 -6.78 6.75 -21.69
CA SER A 181 -5.35 6.52 -21.53
C SER A 181 -4.73 6.15 -22.87
N ALA A 182 -3.45 6.46 -23.07
CA ALA A 182 -2.75 6.10 -24.30
C ALA A 182 -2.88 4.59 -24.56
N ASP A 183 -2.75 3.76 -23.53
CA ASP A 183 -2.92 2.31 -23.63
C ASP A 183 -4.34 1.89 -24.02
N ALA A 184 -5.37 2.53 -23.48
CA ALA A 184 -6.76 2.25 -23.86
C ALA A 184 -7.04 2.65 -25.31
N MET A 185 -6.52 3.80 -25.75
CA MET A 185 -6.63 4.25 -27.14
C MET A 185 -5.83 3.35 -28.09
N MET A 186 -4.62 2.96 -27.72
CA MET A 186 -3.76 2.11 -28.55
C MET A 186 -4.30 0.69 -28.65
N ARG A 187 -4.85 0.13 -27.57
CA ARG A 187 -5.53 -1.17 -27.60
C ARG A 187 -6.79 -1.13 -28.46
N ALA A 188 -7.54 -0.04 -28.42
CA ALA A 188 -8.72 0.15 -29.25
C ALA A 188 -8.38 0.33 -30.75
N LEU A 189 -7.31 1.07 -31.07
CA LEU A 189 -6.93 1.37 -32.47
C LEU A 189 -6.10 0.26 -33.13
N LEU A 190 -5.25 -0.45 -32.36
CA LEU A 190 -4.26 -1.40 -32.90
C LEU A 190 -4.51 -2.85 -32.45
N GLY A 191 -5.51 -3.09 -31.61
CA GLY A 191 -5.85 -4.42 -31.10
C GLY A 191 -4.68 -5.08 -30.37
N MET A 192 -4.52 -6.39 -30.53
CA MET A 192 -3.47 -7.15 -29.83
C MET A 192 -2.03 -6.88 -30.29
N LYS A 193 -1.82 -6.11 -31.37
CA LYS A 193 -0.46 -5.89 -31.91
C LYS A 193 0.40 -5.03 -31.00
N HIS A 194 -0.19 -4.19 -30.14
CA HIS A 194 0.54 -3.40 -29.15
C HIS A 194 0.49 -4.11 -27.79
N LYS A 195 1.42 -5.06 -27.60
CA LYS A 195 1.63 -5.81 -26.35
C LYS A 195 2.89 -5.30 -25.63
N GLU A 196 3.09 -4.00 -25.64
CA GLU A 196 4.11 -3.37 -24.80
C GLU A 196 3.37 -2.71 -23.66
N SER A 197 3.55 -3.19 -22.42
CA SER A 197 2.99 -2.47 -21.29
C SER A 197 3.79 -1.19 -21.14
N MET A 198 3.13 -0.03 -21.13
CA MET A 198 3.78 1.25 -20.82
C MET A 198 4.09 1.39 -19.31
N ASP A 199 4.20 0.26 -18.61
CA ASP A 199 4.60 0.22 -17.22
C ASP A 199 6.02 0.75 -17.10
N LEU A 200 6.29 1.42 -15.98
CA LEU A 200 7.63 1.91 -15.61
C LEU A 200 8.72 0.83 -15.75
N ARG A 201 8.33 -0.45 -15.64
CA ARG A 201 9.20 -1.62 -15.73
C ARG A 201 9.62 -1.98 -17.16
N ALA A 202 8.80 -1.71 -18.18
CA ALA A 202 9.05 -2.13 -19.55
C ALA A 202 10.15 -1.30 -20.24
N ASN A 203 10.33 -0.05 -19.85
CA ASN A 203 11.34 0.87 -20.40
C ASN A 203 12.73 0.74 -19.75
N LEU A 204 12.88 -0.04 -18.69
CA LEU A 204 14.17 -0.27 -18.06
C LEU A 204 14.90 -1.39 -18.79
N LYS A 205 16.10 -1.10 -19.31
CA LYS A 205 16.99 -2.14 -19.86
C LYS A 205 17.16 -3.21 -18.79
N GLN A 206 16.77 -4.46 -19.08
CA GLN A 206 17.20 -5.59 -18.28
C GLN A 206 18.73 -5.59 -18.31
N VAL A 207 19.36 -5.25 -17.18
CA VAL A 207 20.71 -5.71 -16.94
C VAL A 207 20.56 -7.22 -16.83
N LYS A 208 20.73 -7.90 -17.96
CA LYS A 208 21.02 -9.32 -17.98
C LYS A 208 22.25 -9.41 -17.09
N GLN A 209 22.08 -9.88 -15.85
CA GLN A 209 23.16 -10.60 -15.19
C GLN A 209 23.45 -11.74 -16.14
N ALA A 210 24.32 -11.46 -17.10
CA ALA A 210 24.78 -12.41 -18.05
C ALA A 210 25.44 -13.49 -17.19
N LYS A 211 24.72 -14.61 -17.01
CA LYS A 211 25.34 -15.87 -17.38
C LYS A 211 25.98 -15.61 -18.74
N LYS A 212 27.29 -15.48 -18.65
CA LYS A 212 28.25 -15.15 -19.67
C LYS A 212 28.21 -16.23 -20.75
N ASP A 213 27.30 -16.08 -21.70
CA ASP A 213 27.50 -16.50 -23.08
C ASP A 213 27.99 -15.22 -23.78
N ASP A 214 29.29 -14.98 -23.99
CA ASP A 214 30.23 -15.80 -24.76
C ASP A 214 29.53 -16.28 -26.04
N SER A 215 29.56 -15.51 -27.13
CA SER A 215 30.27 -16.09 -28.27
C SER A 215 30.86 -15.10 -29.27
N ASP A 216 30.32 -13.90 -29.54
CA ASP A 216 30.68 -13.27 -30.84
C ASP A 216 31.13 -11.80 -30.87
N LYS A 217 31.06 -11.04 -29.77
CA LYS A 217 31.51 -9.62 -29.80
C LYS A 217 32.56 -9.22 -28.77
N ASP A 218 32.71 -9.93 -27.64
CA ASP A 218 33.77 -9.67 -26.66
C ASP A 218 35.07 -10.46 -26.92
N ILE A 219 35.06 -11.48 -27.80
CA ILE A 219 36.24 -12.33 -28.07
C ILE A 219 37.37 -11.56 -28.78
N ARG A 220 37.07 -10.44 -29.47
CA ARG A 220 38.09 -9.71 -30.24
C ARG A 220 38.92 -8.72 -29.42
N GLU A 221 38.42 -8.21 -28.29
CA GLU A 221 39.11 -7.18 -27.51
C GLU A 221 39.94 -7.72 -26.33
N VAL A 222 39.85 -9.03 -26.04
CA VAL A 222 40.75 -9.72 -25.09
C VAL A 222 41.72 -10.62 -25.85
N GLY A 223 42.40 -10.05 -26.84
CA GLY A 223 43.47 -10.70 -27.60
C GLY A 223 44.77 -10.78 -26.80
N ASP A 224 45.22 -12.01 -26.56
CA ASP A 224 46.48 -12.49 -25.95
C ASP A 224 47.57 -11.43 -25.67
N TRP A 225 47.81 -11.10 -24.39
CA TRP A 225 48.92 -10.26 -23.93
C TRP A 225 50.23 -11.04 -23.77
N ARG A 226 50.55 -11.95 -24.69
CA ARG A 226 51.91 -12.52 -24.77
C ARG A 226 52.88 -11.41 -25.16
N LYS A 227 53.46 -10.78 -24.14
CA LYS A 227 54.66 -9.96 -24.24
C LYS A 227 55.75 -10.83 -24.86
N ASN A 228 56.26 -10.40 -26.01
CA ASN A 228 57.48 -10.93 -26.60
C ASN A 228 58.59 -10.81 -25.55
N ILE A 229 58.93 -11.92 -24.90
CA ILE A 229 60.13 -12.00 -24.08
C ILE A 229 61.26 -12.23 -25.08
N ASP A 230 62.19 -11.26 -25.16
CA ASP A 230 63.46 -11.39 -25.86
C ASP A 230 64.21 -12.58 -25.25
N ALA A 231 63.96 -13.77 -25.79
CA ALA A 231 64.79 -14.92 -25.52
C ALA A 231 66.14 -14.58 -26.16
N LEU A 232 67.13 -14.31 -25.32
CA LEU A 232 68.55 -14.15 -25.65
C LEU A 232 69.17 -15.44 -26.25
N SER A 233 68.36 -16.27 -26.91
CA SER A 233 68.72 -17.47 -27.65
C SER A 233 69.44 -17.04 -28.93
N GLY A 234 70.75 -16.83 -28.80
CA GLY A 234 71.64 -16.42 -29.89
C GLY A 234 72.83 -15.56 -29.44
N MET A 235 72.92 -15.17 -28.17
CA MET A 235 74.04 -14.41 -27.63
C MET A 235 75.09 -15.30 -26.93
N GLU A 236 75.63 -16.27 -27.68
CA GLU A 236 76.60 -17.27 -27.20
C GLU A 236 78.06 -16.81 -27.30
N GLY A 237 78.28 -15.49 -27.14
CA GLY A 237 79.60 -14.86 -27.21
C GLY A 237 79.77 -13.78 -26.15
N ARG A 238 80.99 -13.64 -25.63
CA ARG A 238 81.35 -12.60 -24.65
C ARG A 238 81.07 -11.21 -25.25
N LYS A 239 80.22 -10.44 -24.57
CA LYS A 239 79.87 -9.07 -24.97
C LYS A 239 81.13 -8.19 -25.02
N LYS A 240 81.25 -7.38 -26.07
CA LYS A 240 82.42 -6.51 -26.36
C LYS A 240 82.61 -5.36 -25.35
N LYS A 241 81.73 -5.19 -24.37
CA LYS A 241 81.85 -4.16 -23.33
C LYS A 241 82.40 -4.80 -22.06
N PHE A 242 83.45 -4.19 -21.49
CA PHE A 242 83.94 -4.59 -20.17
C PHE A 242 82.90 -4.20 -19.12
N GLU A 243 82.41 -5.18 -18.38
CA GLU A 243 81.50 -4.97 -17.26
C GLU A 243 82.35 -4.72 -16.00
N THR A 244 82.13 -3.57 -15.35
CA THR A 244 82.83 -3.19 -14.12
C THR A 244 82.20 -3.94 -12.95
N SER A 245 82.89 -4.93 -12.41
CA SER A 245 82.47 -5.65 -11.21
C SER A 245 82.56 -4.75 -9.97
N GLY A 246 81.42 -4.31 -9.45
CA GLY A 246 81.31 -3.82 -8.07
C GLY A 246 81.23 -5.01 -7.13
N ALA A 247 82.39 -5.57 -6.77
CA ALA A 247 82.52 -6.51 -5.66
C ALA A 247 83.03 -5.74 -4.43
N THR A 248 82.29 -5.79 -3.32
CA THR A 248 82.85 -5.52 -2.00
C THR A 248 82.08 -6.32 -0.94
N GLN A 249 82.88 -7.03 -0.13
CA GLN A 249 82.54 -7.88 1.03
C GLN A 249 82.14 -9.32 0.67
N ALA A 250 82.90 -10.36 1.00
CA ALA A 250 84.16 -10.49 1.75
C ALA A 250 84.95 -11.70 1.22
#